data_AF-A0A819R7Z7-F1
#
_entry.id   AF-A0A819R7Z7-F1
#
_cell.length_a   1.000
_cell.length_b   1.000
_cell.length_c   1.000
_cell.angle_alpha   90.00
_cell.angle_beta   90.00
_cell.angle_gamma   90.00
#
_symmetry.space_group_name_H-M   'P 1'
#
loop_
_entity.id
_entity.type
_entity.pdbx_description
1 polymer ?
#
loop_
_entity_poly.entity_id
_entity_poly.type
_entity_poly.pdbx_seq_one_letter_code
_entity_poly.pdbx_strand_id
1 'polypeptide(L)'
;MERNMNEYSELFYHCVQVLNEYNNNVSEEIFLKEYFKLNKVSNQSFILTVLIDCTRHSELVKTIVDIFYKINGINIRRSEQNIYKVLTYIIIFQLDSVGLKLLRGFIYSVQLYQVHQFLQFLVNEDYISIIETECLKLYDEEYVDEKILRIIEKYRPTLRGILLDLNNKMEGRTATRQLPELTKIKPFNLTASKERIIPMPKIIPKMEKCRPPPKSTYESSKEQNELEQIREQNHQQGLYKLNRTQSLSYHFMKTDKSNKTQIKQTKIIEENEKNLHFEQIRAHPSPKSQVNCLI
;
A
#
# COMPACT_ATOMS: atom_id res chain seq x y z
N MET A 1 15.43 10.29 -1.63
CA MET A 1 14.84 11.04 -0.49
C MET A 1 14.05 10.14 0.45
N GLU A 2 13.51 9.01 -0.01
CA GLU A 2 12.73 8.09 0.83
C GLU A 2 13.53 7.36 1.92
N ARG A 3 14.80 6.98 1.69
CA ARG A 3 15.62 6.31 2.71
C ARG A 3 15.80 7.12 4.00
N ASN A 4 15.94 8.45 3.91
CA ASN A 4 16.13 9.29 5.08
C ASN A 4 14.82 9.51 5.86
N MET A 5 13.66 9.36 5.22
CA MET A 5 12.36 9.47 5.92
C MET A 5 12.15 8.30 6.90
N ASN A 6 12.68 7.12 6.58
CA ASN A 6 12.59 5.96 7.46
C ASN A 6 13.44 6.14 8.73
N GLU A 7 14.66 6.67 8.61
CA GLU A 7 15.54 6.90 9.78
C GLU A 7 14.94 7.92 10.77
N TYR A 8 14.33 9.01 10.27
CA TYR A 8 13.69 10.00 11.13
C TYR A 8 12.39 9.49 11.75
N SER A 9 11.64 8.66 11.02
CA SER A 9 10.45 7.99 11.54
C SER A 9 10.79 7.02 12.66
N GLU A 10 11.84 6.21 12.49
CA GLU A 10 12.33 5.29 13.52
C GLU A 10 12.81 6.05 14.75
N LEU A 11 13.60 7.12 14.56
CA LEU A 11 14.10 7.94 15.65
C LEU A 11 12.98 8.59 16.47
N PHE A 12 11.97 9.15 15.79
CA PHE A 12 10.81 9.76 16.44
C PHE A 12 9.98 8.72 17.19
N TYR A 13 9.75 7.56 16.57
CA TYR A 13 9.04 6.43 17.19
C TYR A 13 9.70 6.03 18.51
N HIS A 14 11.03 5.87 18.52
CA HIS A 14 11.75 5.55 19.75
C HIS A 14 11.66 6.66 20.80
N CYS A 15 11.71 7.94 20.43
CA CYS A 15 11.52 9.04 21.39
C CYS A 15 10.14 8.97 22.09
N VAL A 16 9.09 8.68 21.33
CA VAL A 16 7.73 8.54 21.87
C VAL A 16 7.59 7.28 22.72
N GLN A 17 8.13 6.15 22.25
CA GLN A 17 8.02 4.88 22.96
C GLN A 17 8.76 4.90 24.29
N VAL A 18 9.96 5.48 24.32
CA VAL A 18 10.72 5.65 25.55
C VAL A 18 9.93 6.48 26.57
N LEU A 19 9.25 7.55 26.16
CA LEU A 19 8.38 8.33 27.05
C LEU A 19 7.09 7.60 27.47
N ASN A 20 6.60 6.64 26.67
CA ASN A 20 5.46 5.80 27.05
C ASN A 20 5.84 4.78 28.12
N GLU A 21 7.04 4.21 28.02
CA GLU A 21 7.52 3.14 28.90
C GLU A 21 8.23 3.68 30.16
N TYR A 22 8.73 4.91 30.11
CA TYR A 22 9.45 5.52 31.21
C TYR A 22 8.55 5.75 32.43
N ASN A 23 8.98 5.22 33.57
CA ASN A 23 8.38 5.44 34.86
C ASN A 23 9.33 6.28 35.72
N ASN A 24 8.81 7.28 36.44
CA ASN A 24 9.59 8.20 37.29
C ASN A 24 10.33 7.54 38.47
N ASN A 25 10.22 6.22 38.64
CA ASN A 25 10.81 5.48 39.76
C ASN A 25 12.27 5.04 39.50
N VAL A 26 12.73 5.10 38.24
CA VAL A 26 14.07 4.65 37.82
C VAL A 26 14.80 5.82 37.18
N SER A 27 16.11 5.92 37.42
CA SER A 27 16.94 6.95 36.77
C SER A 27 16.89 6.83 35.24
N GLU A 28 16.81 7.98 34.57
CA GLU A 28 16.72 8.12 33.11
C GLU A 28 17.82 7.32 32.39
N GLU A 29 19.06 7.42 32.86
CA GLU A 29 20.20 6.78 32.22
C GLU A 29 20.17 5.25 32.32
N ILE A 30 19.68 4.72 33.44
CA ILE A 30 19.63 3.28 33.69
C ILE A 30 18.56 2.66 32.79
N PHE A 31 17.37 3.28 32.78
CA PHE A 31 16.27 2.88 31.91
C PHE A 31 16.68 2.88 30.43
N LEU A 32 17.30 3.96 29.96
CA LEU A 32 17.73 4.08 28.58
C LEU A 32 18.81 3.05 28.21
N LYS A 33 19.75 2.74 29.12
CA LYS A 33 20.75 1.70 28.89
C LYS A 33 20.12 0.32 28.68
N GLU A 34 19.04 -0.01 29.40
CA GLU A 34 18.30 -1.25 29.18
C GLU A 34 17.50 -1.22 27.87
N TYR A 35 16.81 -0.11 27.59
CA TYR A 35 16.07 0.07 26.35
C TYR A 35 16.95 -0.05 25.10
N PHE A 36 18.14 0.55 25.11
CA PHE A 36 19.08 0.50 23.98
C PHE A 36 19.67 -0.90 23.74
N LYS A 37 19.83 -1.72 24.80
CA LYS A 37 20.26 -3.11 24.66
C LYS A 37 19.22 -3.95 23.92
N LEU A 38 17.93 -3.70 24.17
CA LEU A 38 16.83 -4.45 23.59
C LEU A 38 16.54 -4.04 22.15
N ASN A 39 16.52 -2.73 21.85
CA ASN A 39 15.96 -2.21 20.60
C ASN A 39 16.99 -1.81 19.52
N LYS A 40 18.31 -1.97 19.77
CA LYS A 40 19.40 -1.68 18.82
C LYS A 40 19.19 -0.39 18.01
N VAL A 41 19.02 0.73 18.71
CA VAL A 41 18.65 2.02 18.11
C VAL A 41 19.86 2.84 17.68
N SER A 42 19.75 3.51 16.52
CA SER A 42 20.72 4.50 16.04
C SER A 42 20.49 5.88 16.70
N ASN A 43 21.53 6.69 16.91
CA ASN A 43 21.45 8.01 17.55
C ASN A 43 20.94 8.01 19.00
N GLN A 44 21.48 7.10 19.82
CA GLN A 44 21.15 6.96 21.24
C GLN A 44 21.33 8.25 22.06
N SER A 45 22.35 9.05 21.74
CA SER A 45 22.60 10.34 22.39
C SER A 45 21.42 11.30 22.22
N PHE A 46 20.82 11.34 21.04
CA PHE A 46 19.66 12.20 20.77
C PHE A 46 18.45 11.77 21.62
N ILE A 47 18.14 10.48 21.64
CA ILE A 47 17.01 9.95 22.43
C ILE A 47 17.22 10.20 23.92
N LEU A 48 18.47 10.05 24.40
CA LEU A 48 18.82 10.35 25.79
C LEU A 48 18.60 11.82 26.13
N THR A 49 19.10 12.74 25.30
CA THR A 49 18.88 14.18 25.48
C THR A 49 17.39 14.51 25.46
N VAL A 50 16.63 13.99 24.49
CA VAL A 50 15.18 14.22 24.40
C VAL A 50 14.46 13.76 25.66
N LEU A 51 14.76 12.57 26.19
CA LEU A 51 14.11 12.08 27.40
C LEU A 51 14.46 12.95 28.61
N ILE A 52 15.74 13.18 28.87
CA ILE A 52 16.19 13.99 30.01
C ILE A 52 15.59 15.40 29.96
N ASP A 53 15.54 16.00 28.77
CA ASP A 53 15.00 17.33 28.63
C ASP A 53 13.47 17.37 28.70
N CYS A 54 12.79 16.33 28.22
CA CYS A 54 11.34 16.17 28.41
C CYS A 54 10.96 15.95 29.88
N THR A 55 11.79 15.26 30.68
CA THR A 55 11.56 15.13 32.12
C THR A 55 11.86 16.44 32.85
N ARG A 56 12.96 17.11 32.50
CA ARG A 56 13.36 18.41 33.06
C ARG A 56 12.34 19.52 32.82
N HIS A 57 11.83 19.64 31.59
CA HIS A 57 10.85 20.66 31.20
C HIS A 57 9.42 20.13 31.17
N SER A 58 9.14 19.07 31.95
CA SER A 58 7.88 18.34 31.91
C SER A 58 6.67 19.21 32.28
N GLU A 59 6.81 20.15 33.20
CA GLU A 59 5.74 21.05 33.65
C GLU A 59 5.29 22.00 32.53
N LEU A 60 6.24 22.67 31.87
CA LEU A 60 5.98 23.55 30.73
C LEU A 60 5.36 22.77 29.57
N VAL A 61 6.00 21.67 29.18
CA VAL A 61 5.54 20.84 28.05
C VAL A 61 4.14 20.30 28.32
N LYS A 62 3.87 19.83 29.54
CA LYS A 62 2.55 19.36 29.96
C LYS A 62 1.51 20.48 29.91
N THR A 63 1.85 21.68 30.38
CA THR A 63 0.94 22.83 30.37
C THR A 63 0.50 23.20 28.96
N ILE A 64 1.44 23.30 28.02
CA ILE A 64 1.13 23.61 26.61
C ILE A 64 0.28 22.51 25.98
N VAL A 65 0.61 21.25 26.23
CA VAL A 65 -0.16 20.11 25.71
C VAL A 65 -1.56 20.08 26.34
N ASP A 66 -1.71 20.39 27.62
CA ASP A 66 -3.02 20.44 28.28
C ASP A 66 -3.89 21.58 27.73
N ILE A 67 -3.32 22.75 27.41
CA ILE A 67 -4.02 23.84 26.70
C ILE A 67 -4.48 23.37 25.32
N PHE A 68 -3.62 22.68 24.58
CA PHE A 68 -3.97 22.11 23.29
C PHE A 68 -5.14 21.13 23.39
N TYR A 69 -5.15 20.24 24.40
CA TYR A 69 -6.28 19.33 24.62
C TYR A 69 -7.55 20.05 25.11
N LYS A 70 -7.45 21.20 25.79
CA LYS A 70 -8.65 21.98 26.15
C LYS A 70 -9.31 22.57 24.90
N ILE A 71 -8.52 22.99 23.90
CA ILE A 71 -9.03 23.62 22.67
C ILE A 71 -9.45 22.57 21.63
N ASN A 72 -8.61 21.58 21.36
CA ASN A 72 -8.81 20.61 20.28
C ASN A 72 -9.19 19.19 20.75
N GLY A 73 -9.43 18.99 22.05
CA GLY A 73 -9.55 17.66 22.68
C GLY A 73 -10.66 16.75 22.17
N ILE A 74 -11.64 17.28 21.42
CA ILE A 74 -12.71 16.48 20.80
C ILE A 74 -12.15 15.61 19.67
N ASN A 75 -11.16 16.12 18.91
CA ASN A 75 -10.68 15.48 17.69
C ASN A 75 -9.41 14.64 17.90
N ILE A 76 -8.84 14.64 19.11
CA ILE A 76 -7.51 14.11 19.39
C ILE A 76 -7.54 13.10 20.52
N ARG A 77 -6.89 11.96 20.31
CA ARG A 77 -6.83 10.88 21.30
C ARG A 77 -5.85 11.21 22.42
N ARG A 78 -6.21 10.86 23.65
CA ARG A 78 -5.34 10.99 24.83
C ARG A 78 -4.16 10.01 24.81
N SER A 79 -4.31 8.87 24.13
CA SER A 79 -3.22 7.88 23.95
C SER A 79 -2.01 8.43 23.20
N GLU A 80 -2.19 9.53 22.47
CA GLU A 80 -1.15 10.17 21.65
C GLU A 80 -0.51 11.37 22.35
N GLN A 81 -0.80 11.60 23.63
CA GLN A 81 -0.31 12.77 24.38
C GLN A 81 1.21 12.91 24.30
N ASN A 82 1.94 11.79 24.35
CA ASN A 82 3.40 11.79 24.33
C ASN A 82 3.97 12.21 22.97
N ILE A 83 3.23 12.03 21.86
CA ILE A 83 3.61 12.58 20.54
C ILE A 83 3.67 14.11 20.62
N TYR A 84 2.62 14.72 21.18
CA TYR A 84 2.56 16.17 21.32
C TYR A 84 3.60 16.70 22.32
N LYS A 85 3.88 15.98 23.41
CA LYS A 85 4.97 16.36 24.33
C LYS A 85 6.32 16.43 23.63
N VAL A 86 6.68 15.40 22.86
CA VAL A 86 7.94 15.35 22.10
C VAL A 86 7.97 16.48 21.06
N LEU A 87 6.87 16.72 20.34
CA LEU A 87 6.79 17.79 19.35
C LEU A 87 6.94 19.18 19.98
N THR A 88 6.25 19.45 21.09
CA THR A 88 6.40 20.70 21.86
C THR A 88 7.85 20.92 22.27
N TYR A 89 8.48 19.88 22.84
CA TYR A 89 9.88 19.94 23.24
C TYR A 89 10.80 20.28 22.07
N ILE A 90 10.65 19.58 20.95
CA ILE A 90 11.50 19.79 19.77
C ILE A 90 11.31 21.20 19.21
N ILE A 91 10.08 21.71 19.15
CA ILE A 91 9.78 23.04 18.59
C ILE A 91 10.28 24.18 19.48
N ILE A 92 10.15 24.05 20.80
CA ILE A 92 10.51 25.14 21.73
C ILE A 92 12.00 25.11 22.08
N PHE A 93 12.56 23.94 22.37
CA PHE A 93 13.92 23.85 22.93
C PHE A 93 14.97 23.42 21.91
N GLN A 94 14.57 22.60 20.93
CA GLN A 94 15.54 21.91 20.08
C GLN A 94 15.58 22.48 18.65
N LEU A 95 14.69 23.40 18.27
CA LEU A 95 14.57 23.81 16.87
C LEU A 95 15.79 24.56 16.33
N ASP A 96 16.48 25.31 17.21
CA ASP A 96 17.74 25.99 16.90
C ASP A 96 18.90 25.02 16.71
N SER A 97 18.94 23.91 17.46
CA SER A 97 20.06 22.95 17.46
C SER A 97 19.90 21.83 16.42
N VAL A 98 18.68 21.31 16.26
CA VAL A 98 18.33 20.20 15.36
C VAL A 98 18.02 20.69 13.94
N GLY A 99 17.48 21.91 13.82
CA GLY A 99 17.18 22.53 12.55
C GLY A 99 15.93 21.98 11.84
N LEU A 100 15.51 22.71 10.81
CA LEU A 100 14.20 22.52 10.16
C LEU A 100 14.07 21.22 9.36
N LYS A 101 15.20 20.63 8.93
CA LYS A 101 15.18 19.38 8.14
C LYS A 101 14.71 18.20 8.99
N LEU A 102 15.22 18.11 10.22
CA LEU A 102 14.85 17.05 11.17
C LEU A 102 13.41 17.23 11.65
N LEU A 103 13.01 18.46 11.96
CA LEU A 103 11.60 18.77 12.29
C LEU A 103 10.66 18.30 11.17
N ARG A 104 10.95 18.63 9.91
CA ARG A 104 10.14 18.18 8.76
C ARG A 104 10.11 16.65 8.67
N GLY A 105 11.24 15.97 8.90
CA GLY A 105 11.29 14.50 8.96
C GLY A 105 10.33 13.93 10.01
N PHE A 106 10.35 14.48 11.23
CA PHE A 106 9.45 14.06 12.30
C PHE A 106 7.98 14.36 11.99
N ILE A 107 7.67 15.56 11.50
CA ILE A 107 6.31 15.96 11.11
C ILE A 107 5.71 15.02 10.06
N TYR A 108 6.49 14.62 9.05
CA TYR A 108 6.01 13.72 8.00
C TYR A 108 5.96 12.24 8.42
N SER A 109 6.62 11.86 9.51
CA SER A 109 6.55 10.51 10.06
C SER A 109 5.27 10.25 10.87
N VAL A 110 4.64 11.30 11.37
CA VAL A 110 3.41 11.24 12.16
C VAL A 110 2.19 11.43 11.25
N GLN A 111 1.00 11.07 11.74
CA GLN A 111 -0.25 11.24 10.99
C GLN A 111 -0.50 12.72 10.64
N LEU A 112 -0.72 12.98 9.34
CA LEU A 112 -0.79 14.33 8.77
C LEU A 112 -1.82 15.23 9.46
N TYR A 113 -3.01 14.70 9.76
CA TYR A 113 -4.10 15.46 10.38
C TYR A 113 -3.76 15.91 11.81
N GLN A 114 -3.17 15.03 12.60
CA GLN A 114 -2.84 15.27 14.01
C GLN A 114 -1.79 16.38 14.15
N VAL A 115 -0.72 16.28 13.34
CA VAL A 115 0.35 17.29 13.34
C VAL A 115 -0.14 18.60 12.78
N HIS A 116 -0.99 18.57 11.75
CA HIS A 116 -1.60 19.77 11.20
C HIS A 116 -2.39 20.55 12.27
N GLN A 117 -3.27 19.88 13.01
CA GLN A 117 -4.03 20.53 14.09
C GLN A 117 -3.13 21.11 15.18
N PHE A 118 -2.07 20.40 15.54
CA PHE A 118 -1.12 20.84 16.56
C PHE A 118 -0.29 22.04 16.11
N LEU A 119 0.21 22.03 14.88
CA LEU A 119 0.95 23.16 14.32
C LEU A 119 0.05 24.37 14.10
N GLN A 120 -1.21 24.16 13.70
CA GLN A 120 -2.18 25.25 13.57
C GLN A 120 -2.43 25.91 14.92
N PHE A 121 -2.50 25.12 15.99
CA PHE A 121 -2.61 25.62 17.35
C PHE A 121 -1.42 26.51 17.74
N LEU A 122 -0.18 26.06 17.51
CA LEU A 122 1.03 26.81 17.86
C LEU A 122 1.24 28.10 17.04
N VAL A 123 0.62 28.20 15.87
CA VAL A 123 0.77 29.36 14.97
C VAL A 123 -0.28 30.44 15.22
N ASN A 124 -1.42 30.09 15.81
CA ASN A 124 -2.54 31.01 16.00
C ASN A 124 -2.25 32.03 17.13
N GLU A 125 -2.49 33.31 16.87
CA GLU A 125 -2.25 34.40 17.82
C GLU A 125 -3.14 34.30 19.05
N ASP A 126 -4.42 33.96 18.87
CA ASP A 126 -5.37 33.83 19.98
C ASP A 126 -4.97 32.76 20.99
N TYR A 127 -4.29 31.71 20.52
CA TYR A 127 -3.85 30.62 21.40
C TYR A 127 -2.50 30.90 22.04
N ILE A 128 -1.65 31.71 21.41
CA ILE A 128 -0.36 32.10 21.98
C ILE A 128 -0.56 32.97 23.21
N SER A 129 -1.52 33.90 23.21
CA SER A 129 -1.83 34.70 24.40
C SER A 129 -2.35 33.84 25.57
N ILE A 130 -3.09 32.76 25.28
CA ILE A 130 -3.52 31.79 26.29
C ILE A 130 -2.31 31.00 26.82
N ILE A 131 -1.41 30.56 25.94
CA ILE A 131 -0.17 29.86 26.33
C ILE A 131 0.68 30.76 27.23
N GLU A 132 0.88 32.02 26.85
CA GLU A 132 1.59 33.03 27.62
C GLU A 132 0.99 33.17 29.02
N THR A 133 -0.31 33.42 29.11
CA THR A 133 -1.02 33.61 30.38
C THR A 133 -0.91 32.39 31.30
N GLU A 134 -0.97 31.17 30.76
CA GLU A 134 -0.83 29.95 31.56
C GLU A 134 0.63 29.65 31.92
N CYS A 135 1.60 29.98 31.06
CA CYS A 135 3.02 29.82 31.32
C CYS A 135 3.52 30.81 32.39
N LEU A 136 3.02 32.05 32.39
CA LEU A 136 3.32 33.07 33.41
C LEU A 136 2.87 32.67 34.83
N LYS A 137 1.96 31.70 34.97
CA LYS A 137 1.59 31.15 36.29
C LYS A 137 2.67 30.24 36.87
N LEU A 138 3.54 29.70 36.02
CA LEU A 138 4.55 28.70 36.39
C LEU A 138 5.97 29.26 36.32
N TYR A 139 6.22 30.22 35.43
CA TYR A 139 7.54 30.78 35.14
C TYR A 139 7.51 32.32 35.13
N ASP A 140 8.67 32.92 35.35
CA ASP A 140 8.86 34.36 35.31
C ASP A 140 8.66 34.92 33.89
N GLU A 141 8.25 36.20 33.82
CA GLU A 141 7.96 36.92 32.57
C GLU A 141 9.15 36.88 31.59
N GLU A 142 10.36 37.14 32.07
CA GLU A 142 11.58 37.10 31.25
C GLU A 142 11.79 35.72 30.61
N TYR A 143 11.49 34.64 31.33
CA TYR A 143 11.65 33.27 30.83
C TYR A 143 10.60 32.96 29.75
N VAL A 144 9.34 33.33 29.97
CA VAL A 144 8.25 33.10 29.01
C VAL A 144 8.50 33.87 27.72
N ASP A 145 8.88 35.14 27.82
CA ASP A 145 9.16 35.99 26.67
C ASP A 145 10.35 35.48 25.86
N GLU A 146 11.49 35.24 26.52
CA GLU A 146 12.71 34.88 25.80
C GLU A 146 12.74 33.45 25.28
N LYS A 147 12.21 32.48 26.05
CA LYS A 147 12.33 31.06 25.73
C LYS A 147 11.12 30.49 25.02
N ILE A 148 9.92 31.03 25.25
CA ILE A 148 8.69 30.48 24.68
C ILE A 148 8.23 31.37 23.52
N LEU A 149 7.84 32.62 23.81
CA LEU A 149 7.22 33.51 22.84
C LEU A 149 8.17 33.82 21.68
N ARG A 150 9.39 34.26 22.00
CA ARG A 150 10.39 34.60 20.98
C ARG A 150 10.72 33.44 20.04
N ILE A 151 10.76 32.21 20.55
CA ILE A 151 11.00 31.02 19.72
C ILE A 151 9.80 30.74 18.81
N ILE A 152 8.59 30.74 19.36
CA ILE A 152 7.36 30.53 18.59
C ILE A 152 7.23 31.58 17.49
N GLU A 153 7.46 32.86 17.79
CA GLU A 153 7.41 33.96 16.83
C GLU A 153 8.49 33.84 15.75
N LYS A 154 9.73 33.56 16.14
CA LYS A 154 10.85 33.37 15.21
C LYS A 154 10.56 32.28 14.17
N TYR A 155 9.95 31.18 14.60
CA TYR A 155 9.69 30.04 13.73
C TYR A 155 8.29 29.99 13.13
N ARG A 156 7.38 30.86 13.57
CA ARG A 156 6.04 31.04 13.00
C ARG A 156 6.00 31.06 11.47
N PRO A 157 6.79 31.88 10.74
CA PRO A 157 6.73 31.87 9.27
C PRO A 157 7.12 30.52 8.67
N THR A 158 8.04 29.82 9.31
CA THR A 158 8.47 28.49 8.88
C THR A 158 7.40 27.44 9.15
N LEU A 159 6.79 27.46 10.32
CA LEU A 159 5.68 26.56 10.69
C LEU A 159 4.47 26.79 9.78
N ARG A 160 4.15 28.05 9.42
CA ARG A 160 3.13 28.38 8.41
C ARG A 160 3.44 27.76 7.05
N GLY A 161 4.70 27.80 6.61
CA GLY A 161 5.12 27.14 5.37
C GLY A 161 4.90 25.62 5.43
N ILE A 162 5.24 24.98 6.55
CA ILE A 162 5.03 23.54 6.74
C ILE A 162 3.53 23.21 6.79
N LEU A 163 2.71 24.03 7.45
CA LEU A 163 1.26 23.89 7.46
C LEU A 163 0.65 23.96 6.05
N LEU A 164 1.13 24.88 5.21
CA LEU A 164 0.69 24.99 3.82
C LEU A 164 1.08 23.75 3.02
N ASP A 165 2.29 23.22 3.21
CA ASP A 165 2.72 21.96 2.60
C ASP A 165 1.85 20.78 3.07
N LEU A 166 1.49 20.73 4.36
CA LEU A 166 0.60 19.70 4.92
C LEU A 166 -0.81 19.80 4.36
N ASN A 167 -1.39 21.01 4.27
CA ASN A 167 -2.69 21.26 3.64
C ASN A 167 -2.72 20.77 2.19
N ASN A 168 -1.70 21.14 1.40
CA ASN A 168 -1.59 20.71 0.01
C ASN A 168 -1.53 19.17 -0.11
N LYS A 169 -0.80 18.50 0.79
CA LYS A 169 -0.75 17.03 0.84
C LYS A 169 -2.11 16.42 1.24
N MET A 170 -2.80 16.99 2.22
CA MET A 170 -4.11 16.53 2.66
C MET A 170 -5.18 16.69 1.59
N GLU A 171 -5.16 17.78 0.83
CA GLU A 171 -6.07 18.03 -0.29
C GLU A 171 -5.71 17.27 -1.57
N GLY A 172 -4.68 16.42 -1.55
CA GLY A 172 -4.21 15.69 -2.73
C GLY A 172 -3.60 16.58 -3.82
N ARG A 173 -3.40 17.88 -3.54
CA ARG A 173 -2.68 18.82 -4.39
C ARG A 173 -1.20 18.53 -4.25
N THR A 174 -0.74 17.48 -4.93
CA THR A 174 0.70 17.27 -5.12
C THR A 174 1.28 18.54 -5.73
N ALA A 175 2.35 19.06 -5.13
CA ALA A 175 2.98 20.30 -5.51
C ALA A 175 3.03 20.39 -7.04
N THR A 176 2.42 21.44 -7.59
CA THR A 176 2.43 21.74 -9.01
C THR A 176 3.87 21.66 -9.46
N ARG A 177 4.21 20.57 -10.16
CA ARG A 177 5.53 20.38 -10.75
C ARG A 177 5.79 21.65 -11.53
N GLN A 178 6.78 22.45 -11.12
CA GLN A 178 7.10 23.68 -11.84
C GLN A 178 7.31 23.26 -13.30
N LEU A 179 6.43 23.72 -14.18
CA LEU A 179 6.57 23.46 -15.60
C LEU A 179 7.96 24.00 -15.97
N PRO A 180 8.82 23.22 -16.63
CA PRO A 180 10.12 23.71 -17.05
C PRO A 180 9.93 25.04 -17.79
N GLU A 181 10.79 26.04 -17.50
CA GLU A 181 10.74 27.32 -18.20
C GLU A 181 10.66 27.08 -19.71
N LEU A 182 9.67 27.70 -20.35
CA LEU A 182 9.53 27.60 -21.80
C LEU A 182 10.82 28.07 -22.48
N THR A 183 11.34 27.24 -23.37
CA THR A 183 12.54 27.52 -24.14
C THR A 183 12.35 28.81 -24.93
N LYS A 184 13.10 29.86 -24.57
CA LYS A 184 13.09 31.13 -25.32
C LYS A 184 13.84 30.91 -26.64
N ILE A 185 13.16 31.19 -27.75
CA ILE A 185 13.69 31.01 -29.09
C ILE A 185 14.78 32.07 -29.32
N LYS A 186 16.04 31.66 -29.46
CA LYS A 186 17.13 32.56 -29.85
C LYS A 186 17.27 32.52 -31.37
N PRO A 187 17.11 33.65 -32.09
CA PRO A 187 17.32 33.66 -33.53
C PRO A 187 18.76 33.25 -33.83
N PHE A 188 18.91 32.26 -34.71
CA PHE A 188 20.22 31.75 -35.11
C PHE A 188 20.79 32.60 -36.24
N ASN A 189 22.09 32.85 -36.21
CA ASN A 189 22.77 33.52 -37.32
C ASN A 189 22.89 32.52 -38.48
N LEU A 190 22.27 32.86 -39.63
CA LEU A 190 22.40 32.13 -40.89
C LEU A 190 23.82 32.30 -41.45
N THR A 191 24.81 31.63 -40.88
CA THR A 191 26.12 31.44 -41.52
C THR A 191 26.05 30.22 -42.43
N ALA A 192 26.42 30.39 -43.70
CA ALA A 192 26.51 29.30 -44.67
C ALA A 192 27.35 28.15 -44.11
N SER A 193 26.80 26.94 -44.13
CA SER A 193 27.45 25.77 -43.54
C SER A 193 28.73 25.43 -44.28
N LYS A 194 29.82 25.26 -43.55
CA LYS A 194 31.08 24.73 -44.08
C LYS A 194 30.83 23.33 -44.66
N GLU A 195 31.29 23.07 -45.87
CA GLU A 195 31.10 21.79 -46.53
C GLU A 195 31.66 20.64 -45.67
N ARG A 196 30.85 19.60 -45.46
CA ARG A 196 31.23 18.45 -44.64
C ARG A 196 32.09 17.51 -45.46
N ILE A 197 33.38 17.41 -45.12
CA ILE A 197 34.26 16.37 -45.68
C ILE A 197 33.94 15.06 -44.95
N ILE A 198 33.34 14.11 -45.67
CA ILE A 198 33.03 12.78 -45.13
C ILE A 198 34.33 11.97 -45.12
N PRO A 199 34.77 11.45 -43.97
CA PRO A 199 35.97 10.61 -43.91
C PRO A 199 35.71 9.28 -44.63
N MET A 200 36.65 8.90 -45.50
CA MET A 200 36.54 7.67 -46.29
C MET A 200 36.57 6.45 -45.35
N PRO A 201 35.62 5.50 -45.46
CA PRO A 201 35.50 4.40 -44.52
C PRO A 201 36.70 3.46 -44.63
N LYS A 202 37.19 3.01 -43.47
CA LYS A 202 38.28 2.02 -43.39
C LYS A 202 37.78 0.67 -43.89
N ILE A 203 38.53 0.04 -44.79
CA ILE A 203 38.22 -1.30 -45.32
C ILE A 203 38.33 -2.30 -44.18
N ILE A 204 37.22 -2.98 -43.86
CA ILE A 204 37.19 -4.02 -42.83
C ILE A 204 37.83 -5.29 -43.40
N PRO A 205 38.81 -5.92 -42.71
CA PRO A 205 39.39 -7.18 -43.16
C PRO A 205 38.31 -8.27 -43.19
N LYS A 206 38.21 -9.00 -44.30
CA LYS A 206 37.26 -10.12 -44.45
C LYS A 206 37.70 -11.28 -43.57
N MET A 207 36.90 -11.60 -42.55
CA MET A 207 37.09 -12.79 -41.73
C MET A 207 36.81 -14.05 -42.56
N GLU A 208 37.57 -15.12 -42.31
CA GLU A 208 37.29 -16.43 -42.89
C GLU A 208 35.94 -16.95 -42.39
N LYS A 209 35.16 -17.57 -43.29
CA LYS A 209 33.86 -18.15 -42.93
C LYS A 209 34.07 -19.33 -41.97
N CYS A 210 33.19 -19.46 -40.98
CA CYS A 210 33.17 -20.62 -40.09
C CYS A 210 33.04 -21.93 -40.89
N ARG A 211 33.73 -22.98 -40.45
CA ARG A 211 33.61 -24.32 -41.03
C ARG A 211 32.17 -24.84 -40.84
N PRO A 212 31.60 -25.57 -41.82
CA PRO A 212 30.28 -26.15 -41.67
C PRO A 212 30.28 -27.18 -40.52
N PRO A 213 29.15 -27.35 -39.83
CA PRO A 213 29.02 -28.37 -38.80
C PRO A 213 29.22 -29.79 -39.39
N PRO A 214 29.71 -30.75 -38.59
CA PRO A 214 29.89 -32.13 -39.04
C PRO A 214 28.55 -32.77 -39.39
N LYS A 215 28.55 -33.70 -40.35
CA LYS A 215 27.32 -34.39 -40.80
C LYS A 215 26.60 -35.12 -39.67
N SER A 216 27.34 -35.61 -38.67
CA SER A 216 26.78 -36.29 -37.50
C SER A 216 25.85 -35.42 -36.66
N THR A 217 25.89 -34.08 -36.81
CA THR A 217 24.95 -33.17 -36.12
C THR A 217 23.51 -33.37 -36.55
N TYR A 218 23.27 -33.91 -37.76
CA TYR A 218 21.93 -34.13 -38.32
C TYR A 218 21.47 -35.60 -38.26
N GLU A 219 22.33 -36.50 -37.78
CA GLU A 219 22.00 -37.92 -37.63
C GLU A 219 21.38 -38.16 -36.24
N SER A 220 20.27 -38.89 -36.19
CA SER A 220 19.62 -39.27 -34.94
C SER A 220 20.49 -40.24 -34.13
N SER A 221 20.43 -40.13 -32.81
CA SER A 221 21.20 -41.02 -31.94
C SER A 221 20.67 -42.46 -32.02
N LYS A 222 21.52 -43.44 -31.69
CA LYS A 222 21.12 -44.86 -31.67
C LYS A 222 19.91 -45.08 -30.75
N GLU A 223 19.93 -44.46 -29.58
CA GLU A 223 18.84 -44.54 -28.60
C GLU A 223 17.51 -43.98 -29.15
N GLN A 224 17.56 -42.89 -29.93
CA GLN A 224 16.36 -42.33 -30.57
C GLN A 224 15.76 -43.28 -31.60
N ASN A 225 16.61 -43.91 -32.43
CA ASN A 225 16.16 -44.88 -33.43
C ASN A 225 15.56 -46.14 -32.77
N GLU A 226 16.15 -46.61 -31.67
CA GLU A 226 15.63 -47.73 -30.88
C GLU A 226 14.25 -47.42 -30.27
N LEU A 227 14.08 -46.21 -29.72
CA LEU A 227 12.80 -45.76 -29.18
C LEU A 227 11.70 -45.66 -30.25
N GLU A 228 12.03 -45.22 -31.46
CA GLU A 228 11.09 -45.18 -32.59
C GLU A 228 10.63 -46.59 -33.00
N GLN A 229 11.55 -47.55 -33.08
CA GLN A 229 11.21 -48.95 -33.37
C GLN A 229 10.28 -49.55 -32.31
N ILE A 230 10.53 -49.28 -31.02
CA ILE A 230 9.68 -49.75 -29.92
C ILE A 230 8.27 -49.13 -30.03
N ARG A 231 8.17 -47.84 -30.38
CA ARG A 231 6.88 -47.16 -30.56
C ARG A 231 6.07 -47.79 -31.71
N GLU A 232 6.70 -48.06 -32.85
CA GLU A 232 6.04 -48.71 -33.99
C GLU A 232 5.56 -50.12 -33.64
N GLN A 233 6.38 -50.92 -32.95
CA GLN A 233 6.00 -52.26 -32.50
C GLN A 233 4.79 -52.22 -31.56
N ASN A 234 4.80 -51.30 -30.57
CA ASN A 234 3.69 -51.12 -29.65
C ASN A 234 2.41 -50.69 -30.38
N HIS A 235 2.52 -49.81 -31.36
CA HIS A 235 1.39 -49.38 -32.19
C HIS A 235 0.79 -50.56 -32.97
N GLN A 236 1.62 -51.37 -33.64
CA GLN A 236 1.16 -52.55 -34.37
C GLN A 236 0.51 -53.59 -33.45
N GLN A 237 1.08 -53.84 -32.28
CA GLN A 237 0.48 -54.74 -31.29
C GLN A 237 -0.87 -54.22 -30.78
N GLY A 238 -1.00 -52.90 -30.58
CA GLY A 238 -2.25 -52.26 -30.20
C GLY A 238 -3.34 -52.48 -31.26
N LEU A 239 -3.02 -52.25 -32.53
CA LEU A 239 -3.93 -52.50 -33.65
C LEU A 239 -4.34 -53.97 -33.74
N TYR A 240 -3.41 -54.90 -33.59
CA TYR A 240 -3.72 -56.34 -33.60
C TYR A 240 -4.70 -56.71 -32.48
N LYS A 241 -4.47 -56.23 -31.25
CA LYS A 241 -5.37 -56.47 -30.11
C LYS A 241 -6.76 -55.89 -30.35
N LEU A 242 -6.83 -54.68 -30.88
CA LEU A 242 -8.11 -54.02 -31.22
C LEU A 242 -8.89 -54.83 -32.26
N ASN A 243 -8.25 -55.23 -33.35
CA ASN A 243 -8.88 -56.03 -34.40
C ASN A 243 -9.34 -57.40 -33.89
N ARG A 244 -8.55 -58.05 -33.01
CA ARG A 244 -8.92 -59.31 -32.36
C ARG A 244 -10.13 -59.14 -31.44
N THR A 245 -10.20 -58.07 -30.66
CA THR A 245 -11.34 -57.81 -29.78
C THR A 245 -12.60 -57.51 -30.61
N GLN A 246 -12.47 -56.70 -31.67
CA GLN A 246 -13.58 -56.42 -32.59
C GLN A 246 -14.13 -57.68 -33.25
N SER A 247 -13.27 -58.61 -33.69
CA SER A 247 -13.73 -59.86 -34.32
C SER A 247 -14.44 -60.81 -33.33
N LEU A 248 -14.10 -60.74 -32.04
CA LEU A 248 -14.75 -61.53 -30.99
C LEU A 248 -16.05 -60.90 -30.45
N SER A 249 -16.32 -59.62 -30.73
CA SER A 249 -17.38 -58.82 -30.08
C SER A 249 -18.82 -59.06 -30.60
N TYR A 250 -19.08 -59.98 -31.52
CA TYR A 250 -20.40 -60.13 -32.16
C TYR A 250 -21.27 -61.28 -31.66
N HIS A 251 -21.03 -61.83 -30.46
CA HIS A 251 -21.93 -62.86 -29.91
C HIS A 251 -22.78 -62.41 -28.70
N PHE A 252 -22.39 -61.35 -27.98
CA PHE A 252 -23.06 -60.94 -26.74
C PHE A 252 -23.87 -59.63 -26.82
N MET A 253 -23.88 -58.93 -27.95
CA MET A 253 -24.71 -57.74 -28.15
C MET A 253 -25.72 -57.92 -29.28
N LYS A 254 -26.62 -58.92 -29.17
CA LYS A 254 -27.90 -58.81 -29.87
C LYS A 254 -28.70 -57.73 -29.16
N THR A 255 -28.79 -56.54 -29.78
CA THR A 255 -29.58 -55.40 -29.28
C THR A 255 -31.08 -55.67 -29.33
N ASP A 256 -31.50 -56.66 -30.10
CA ASP A 256 -32.91 -56.99 -30.29
C ASP A 256 -33.44 -57.86 -29.15
N LYS A 257 -34.51 -57.38 -28.50
CA LYS A 257 -35.26 -58.15 -27.51
C LYS A 257 -35.94 -59.34 -28.19
N SER A 258 -36.00 -60.48 -27.50
CA SER A 258 -36.75 -61.66 -27.98
C SER A 258 -38.20 -61.31 -28.31
N ASN A 259 -38.76 -61.91 -29.37
CA ASN A 259 -40.15 -61.69 -29.81
C ASN A 259 -41.16 -61.84 -28.67
N LYS A 260 -40.96 -62.79 -27.74
CA LYS A 260 -41.83 -62.96 -26.57
C LYS A 260 -41.84 -61.72 -25.67
N THR A 261 -40.69 -61.09 -25.49
CA THR A 261 -40.53 -59.89 -24.67
C THR A 261 -41.19 -58.68 -25.34
N GLN A 262 -41.07 -58.56 -26.66
CA GLN A 262 -41.71 -57.48 -27.42
C GLN A 262 -43.24 -57.58 -27.31
N ILE A 263 -43.82 -58.77 -27.49
CA ILE A 263 -45.27 -59.01 -27.40
C ILE A 263 -45.82 -58.72 -26.00
N LYS A 264 -45.05 -59.03 -24.94
CA LYS A 264 -45.46 -58.67 -23.57
C LYS A 264 -45.44 -57.16 -23.35
N GLN A 265 -44.44 -56.46 -23.87
CA GLN A 265 -44.35 -55.01 -23.75
C GLN A 265 -45.51 -54.30 -24.44
N THR A 266 -45.90 -54.73 -25.64
CA THR A 266 -47.05 -54.13 -26.35
C THR A 266 -48.35 -54.32 -25.58
N LYS A 267 -48.58 -55.51 -25.00
CA LYS A 267 -49.77 -55.76 -24.17
C LYS A 267 -49.83 -54.87 -22.92
N ILE A 268 -48.70 -54.66 -22.24
CA ILE A 268 -48.63 -53.78 -21.07
C ILE A 268 -48.96 -52.33 -21.45
N ILE A 269 -48.48 -51.87 -22.60
CA ILE A 269 -48.76 -50.52 -23.10
C ILE A 269 -50.26 -50.36 -23.41
N GLU A 270 -50.85 -51.31 -24.14
CA GLU A 270 -52.28 -51.30 -24.46
C GLU A 270 -53.17 -51.33 -23.19
N GLU A 271 -52.77 -52.09 -22.18
CA GLU A 271 -53.49 -52.14 -20.90
C GLU A 271 -53.40 -50.81 -20.14
N ASN A 272 -52.22 -50.20 -20.10
CA ASN A 272 -52.03 -48.89 -19.49
C ASN A 272 -52.81 -47.79 -20.21
N GLU A 273 -52.86 -47.81 -21.54
CA GLU A 273 -53.64 -46.85 -22.33
C GLU A 273 -55.15 -46.98 -22.06
N LYS A 274 -55.68 -48.20 -21.88
CA LYS A 274 -57.07 -48.41 -21.49
C LYS A 274 -57.41 -47.89 -20.09
N ASN A 275 -56.44 -47.90 -19.18
CA ASN A 275 -56.64 -47.48 -17.79
C ASN A 275 -56.55 -45.95 -17.58
N LEU A 276 -56.17 -45.19 -18.61
CA LEU A 276 -56.09 -43.73 -18.55
C LEU A 276 -57.44 -43.07 -18.86
N HIS A 277 -58.23 -42.78 -17.82
CA HIS A 277 -59.49 -42.00 -17.93
C HIS A 277 -59.24 -40.49 -17.82
N PHE A 278 -59.01 -39.82 -18.96
CA PHE A 278 -58.74 -38.37 -18.99
C PHE A 278 -59.97 -37.44 -18.94
N GLU A 279 -61.20 -37.96 -18.97
CA GLU A 279 -62.40 -37.13 -19.21
C GLU A 279 -63.27 -36.78 -17.98
N GLN A 280 -62.84 -37.06 -16.74
CA GLN A 280 -63.74 -36.95 -15.58
C GLN A 280 -63.61 -35.68 -14.70
N ILE A 281 -62.65 -34.79 -14.95
CA ILE A 281 -62.52 -33.53 -14.18
C ILE A 281 -62.79 -32.34 -15.10
N ARG A 282 -64.02 -31.83 -15.10
CA ARG A 282 -64.35 -30.53 -15.72
C ARG A 282 -64.32 -29.46 -14.64
N ALA A 283 -63.60 -28.36 -14.89
CA ALA A 283 -63.50 -27.25 -13.95
C ALA A 283 -64.88 -26.61 -13.68
N HIS A 284 -65.18 -26.27 -12.42
CA HIS A 284 -66.42 -25.57 -12.07
C HIS A 284 -66.40 -24.11 -12.56
N PRO A 285 -67.53 -23.58 -13.05
CA PRO A 285 -67.62 -22.20 -13.54
C PRO A 285 -67.52 -21.16 -12.41
N SER A 286 -66.94 -19.99 -12.71
CA SER A 286 -66.74 -18.90 -11.74
C SER A 286 -68.06 -18.26 -11.28
N PRO A 287 -68.21 -17.88 -9.99
CA PRO A 287 -69.42 -17.23 -9.49
C PRO A 287 -69.64 -15.83 -10.09
N LYS A 288 -70.90 -15.46 -10.33
CA LYS A 288 -71.32 -14.18 -10.93
C LYS A 288 -71.35 -13.06 -9.89
N SER A 289 -70.80 -11.89 -10.22
CA SER A 289 -70.89 -10.66 -9.40
C SER A 289 -72.27 -10.01 -9.54
N GLN A 290 -72.95 -9.76 -8.42
CA GLN A 290 -74.14 -8.91 -8.37
C GLN A 290 -73.72 -7.44 -8.32
N VAL A 291 -73.99 -6.67 -9.37
CA VAL A 291 -73.88 -5.21 -9.35
C VAL A 291 -75.30 -4.66 -9.15
N ASN A 292 -75.61 -4.25 -7.91
CA ASN A 292 -76.72 -3.35 -7.63
C ASN A 292 -76.22 -1.91 -7.86
N CYS A 293 -76.72 -1.24 -8.89
CA CYS A 293 -76.69 0.22 -8.98
C CYS A 293 -78.12 0.73 -9.01
N LEU A 294 -78.47 1.47 -7.94
CA LEU A 294 -79.65 2.30 -7.77
C LEU A 294 -79.67 3.43 -8.80
N ILE A 295 -80.83 3.71 -9.41
CA ILE A 295 -81.59 4.97 -9.27
C ILE A 295 -83.08 4.59 -9.26
#